data_AF-A0A1D1W8V6-F1
#
_entry.id   AF-A0A1D1W8V6-F1
#
_cell.length_a   1.000
_cell.length_b   1.000
_cell.length_c   1.000
_cell.angle_alpha   90.00
_cell.angle_beta   90.00
_cell.angle_gamma   90.00
#
_symmetry.space_group_name_H-M   'P 1'
#
loop_
_entity.id
_entity.type
_entity.pdbx_description
1 polymer ?
#
loop_
_entity_poly.entity_id
_entity_poly.type
_entity_poly.pdbx_seq_one_letter_code
_entity_poly.pdbx_strand_id
1 'polypeptide(L)'
;MFDKEREELRTKLAQNDSGVAVTLDYWPSKLASLTITGTWVDADFVLHNGVLDFVQVSHPRTGEATFQVMKQTFLYYNIAQRVIAITTDNAANLGSARELLSNEFPNIFHVPCAAHVLHLTVRPGIDEMKTTIDKIRVVSRRAGREAAFQRFIEIQNEIYIDQTPVLIPIDVETRWNSTYDMLAFALTLREAVDQFTL
;
A
#
# COMPACT_ATOMS: atom_id res chain seq x y z
N MET A 1 -16.19 20.43 0.72
CA MET A 1 -16.38 19.03 1.19
C MET A 1 -15.20 18.63 2.06
N PHE A 2 -13.96 18.63 1.55
CA PHE A 2 -12.76 18.34 2.33
C PHE A 2 -12.63 19.16 3.61
N ASP A 3 -12.73 20.50 3.55
CA ASP A 3 -12.55 21.35 4.74
C ASP A 3 -13.60 21.08 5.84
N LYS A 4 -14.82 20.71 5.45
CA LYS A 4 -15.88 20.35 6.39
C LYS A 4 -15.53 19.05 7.13
N GLU A 5 -15.18 18.00 6.39
CA GLU A 5 -14.75 16.72 6.96
C GLU A 5 -13.51 16.89 7.84
N ARG A 6 -12.58 17.77 7.44
CA ARG A 6 -11.37 18.10 8.18
C ARG A 6 -11.68 18.72 9.54
N GLU A 7 -12.60 19.68 9.61
CA GLU A 7 -13.02 20.30 10.88
C GLU A 7 -13.86 19.35 11.76
N GLU A 8 -14.68 18.48 11.16
CA GLU A 8 -15.40 17.43 11.88
C GLU A 8 -14.42 16.44 12.53
N LEU A 9 -13.41 15.98 11.77
CA LEU A 9 -12.35 15.10 12.28
C LEU A 9 -11.55 15.78 13.40
N ARG A 10 -11.26 17.07 13.24
CA ARG A 10 -10.58 17.87 14.28
C ARG A 10 -11.38 17.93 15.56
N THR A 11 -12.69 18.11 15.46
CA THR A 11 -13.59 18.10 16.62
C THR A 11 -13.59 16.73 17.31
N LYS A 12 -13.69 15.64 16.55
CA LYS A 12 -13.62 14.27 17.10
C LYS A 12 -12.31 14.00 17.83
N LEU A 13 -11.18 14.39 17.24
CA LEU A 13 -9.87 14.22 17.85
C LEU A 13 -9.69 15.09 19.10
N ALA A 14 -10.28 16.29 19.14
CA ALA A 14 -10.24 17.17 20.31
C ALA A 14 -11.09 16.63 21.49
N GLN A 15 -12.11 15.82 21.21
CA GLN A 15 -12.96 15.16 22.22
C GLN A 15 -12.39 13.84 22.73
N ASN A 16 -11.28 13.37 22.14
CA ASN A 16 -10.63 12.12 22.52
C ASN A 16 -9.29 12.40 23.19
N ASP A 17 -9.03 11.77 24.33
CA ASP A 17 -7.78 11.92 25.09
C ASP A 17 -6.76 10.80 24.81
N SER A 18 -7.13 9.77 24.03
CA SER A 18 -6.21 8.68 23.71
C SER A 18 -4.99 9.12 22.91
N GLY A 19 -3.96 8.28 22.93
CA GLY A 19 -2.87 8.35 21.97
C GLY A 19 -3.35 8.13 20.54
N VAL A 20 -2.64 8.73 19.58
CA VAL A 20 -2.89 8.62 18.15
C VAL A 20 -1.70 7.93 17.49
N ALA A 21 -1.93 6.80 16.85
CA ALA A 21 -0.96 6.19 15.95
C ALA A 21 -1.13 6.80 14.55
N VAL A 22 -0.04 7.16 13.91
CA VAL A 22 -0.07 7.81 12.60
C VAL A 22 0.61 6.91 11.57
N THR A 23 0.04 6.83 10.37
CA THR A 23 0.65 6.13 9.24
C THR A 23 0.83 7.09 8.07
N LEU A 24 1.99 7.00 7.41
CA LEU A 24 2.30 7.74 6.20
C LEU A 24 2.35 6.78 5.02
N ASP A 25 1.66 7.14 3.94
CA ASP A 25 1.75 6.43 2.67
C ASP A 25 2.13 7.39 1.55
N TYR A 26 3.21 7.05 0.86
CA TYR A 26 3.72 7.76 -0.31
C TYR A 26 3.37 6.95 -1.56
N TRP A 27 2.59 7.54 -2.45
CA TRP A 27 2.42 6.94 -3.78
C TRP A 27 3.14 7.79 -4.84
N PRO A 28 4.02 7.17 -5.64
CA PRO A 28 4.58 7.83 -6.80
C PRO A 28 3.49 7.98 -7.87
N SER A 29 2.83 9.13 -7.89
CA SER A 29 1.98 9.57 -9.00
C SER A 29 2.56 10.81 -9.69
N LYS A 30 1.93 11.26 -10.78
CA LYS A 30 2.23 12.55 -11.43
C LYS A 30 2.19 13.72 -10.43
N LEU A 31 1.36 13.62 -9.40
CA LEU A 31 1.19 14.62 -8.35
C LEU A 31 1.78 14.18 -7.00
N ALA A 32 2.65 13.14 -7.01
CA ALA A 32 3.24 12.45 -5.86
C ALA A 32 2.82 13.02 -4.51
N SER A 33 1.82 12.37 -3.94
CA SER A 33 1.15 12.89 -2.77
C SER A 33 1.38 11.95 -1.60
N LEU A 34 1.26 12.54 -0.43
CA LEU A 34 1.49 11.96 0.87
C LEU A 34 0.16 11.97 1.59
N THR A 35 -0.25 10.80 2.06
CA THR A 35 -1.40 10.66 2.94
C THR A 35 -0.89 10.48 4.35
N ILE A 36 -1.41 11.28 5.28
CA ILE A 36 -1.21 11.11 6.71
C ILE A 36 -2.52 10.64 7.29
N THR A 37 -2.54 9.42 7.84
CA THR A 37 -3.73 8.84 8.46
C THR A 37 -3.48 8.70 9.95
N GLY A 38 -4.43 9.16 10.76
CA GLY A 38 -4.45 8.95 12.21
C GLY A 38 -5.36 7.79 12.55
N THR A 39 -4.95 6.98 13.52
CA THR A 39 -5.71 5.89 14.11
C THR A 39 -5.71 6.06 15.62
N TRP A 40 -6.87 5.97 16.25
CA TRP A 40 -7.04 6.16 17.69
C TRP A 40 -8.16 5.27 18.23
N VAL A 41 -8.27 5.18 19.55
CA VAL A 41 -9.31 4.42 20.23
C VAL A 41 -10.09 5.40 21.10
N ASP A 42 -11.42 5.37 21.04
CA ASP A 42 -12.25 6.25 21.87
C ASP A 42 -12.50 5.69 23.27
N ALA A 43 -13.31 6.40 24.07
CA ALA A 43 -13.67 6.00 25.43
C ALA A 43 -14.46 4.67 25.50
N ASP A 44 -15.12 4.28 24.41
CA ASP A 44 -15.89 3.05 24.28
C ASP A 44 -15.05 1.88 23.74
N PHE A 45 -13.72 2.05 23.66
CA PHE A 45 -12.77 1.10 23.09
C PHE A 45 -13.02 0.78 21.61
N VAL A 46 -13.66 1.71 20.88
CA VAL A 46 -13.87 1.57 19.44
C VAL A 46 -12.66 2.12 18.70
N LEU A 47 -12.15 1.34 17.75
CA LEU A 47 -11.06 1.75 16.87
C LEU A 47 -11.58 2.68 15.78
N HIS A 48 -10.97 3.86 15.68
CA HIS A 48 -11.25 4.87 14.65
C HIS A 48 -10.03 5.14 13.80
N ASN A 49 -10.26 5.52 12.55
CA ASN A 49 -9.22 6.04 11.67
C ASN A 49 -9.76 7.21 10.84
N GLY A 50 -8.86 8.09 10.42
CA GLY A 50 -9.19 9.23 9.58
C GLY A 50 -7.98 9.77 8.85
N VAL A 51 -8.17 10.16 7.59
CA VAL A 51 -7.16 10.87 6.82
C VAL A 51 -7.00 12.27 7.39
N LEU A 52 -5.88 12.51 8.08
CA LEU A 52 -5.55 13.79 8.68
C LEU A 52 -5.13 14.79 7.61
N ASP A 53 -4.33 14.34 6.65
CA ASP A 53 -3.88 15.18 5.55
C ASP A 53 -3.66 14.38 4.27
N PHE A 54 -3.86 15.05 3.15
CA PHE A 54 -3.60 14.53 1.82
C PHE A 54 -2.95 15.66 1.02
N VAL A 55 -1.62 15.63 0.95
CA VAL A 55 -0.85 16.74 0.39
C VAL A 55 0.03 16.30 -0.74
N GLN A 56 0.15 17.16 -1.75
CA GLN A 56 1.19 17.01 -2.75
C GLN A 56 2.51 17.55 -2.19
N VAL A 57 3.51 16.67 -2.08
CA VAL A 57 4.86 17.08 -1.69
C VAL A 57 5.61 17.47 -2.96
N SER A 58 5.76 18.78 -3.16
CA SER A 58 6.46 19.34 -4.31
C SER A 58 7.92 18.87 -4.34
N HIS A 59 8.50 18.84 -5.54
CA HIS A 59 9.91 18.53 -5.69
C HIS A 59 10.76 19.68 -5.13
N PRO A 60 11.84 19.44 -4.37
CA PRO A 60 12.40 18.14 -4.03
C PRO A 60 11.67 17.48 -2.85
N ARG A 61 11.31 16.19 -3.01
CA ARG A 61 10.62 15.36 -2.00
C ARG A 61 11.57 14.92 -0.89
N THR A 62 12.09 15.90 -0.15
CA THR A 62 13.07 15.69 0.91
C THR A 62 12.39 15.25 2.20
N GLY A 63 13.13 14.54 3.05
CA GLY A 63 12.63 14.20 4.38
C GLY A 63 12.33 15.43 5.25
N GLU A 64 13.02 16.56 5.04
CA GLU A 64 12.68 17.85 5.67
C GLU A 64 11.28 18.31 5.27
N ALA A 65 10.95 18.31 3.98
CA ALA A 65 9.63 18.70 3.52
C ALA A 65 8.53 17.77 4.09
N THR A 66 8.78 16.46 4.11
CA THR A 66 7.88 15.48 4.75
C THR A 66 7.69 15.77 6.24
N PHE A 67 8.77 16.08 6.96
CA PHE A 67 8.74 16.41 8.37
C PHE A 67 7.90 17.67 8.63
N GLN A 68 8.08 18.73 7.84
CA GLN A 68 7.30 19.95 7.99
C GLN A 68 5.80 19.71 7.77
N VAL A 69 5.42 18.89 6.79
CA VAL A 69 4.03 18.48 6.59
C VAL A 69 3.50 17.76 7.84
N MET A 70 4.21 16.73 8.33
CA MET A 70 3.78 15.99 9.53
C MET A 70 3.57 16.94 10.72
N LYS A 71 4.54 17.80 10.98
CA LYS A 71 4.49 18.78 12.07
C LYS A 71 3.28 19.71 11.94
N GLN A 72 3.04 20.27 10.75
CA GLN A 72 1.89 21.14 10.51
C GLN A 72 0.56 20.40 10.71
N THR A 73 0.45 19.17 10.23
CA THR A 73 -0.73 18.33 10.46
C THR A 73 -0.94 18.10 11.97
N PHE A 74 0.10 17.74 12.72
CA PHE A 74 -0.02 17.49 14.16
C PHE A 74 -0.42 18.72 14.97
N LEU A 75 0.10 19.89 14.60
CA LEU A 75 -0.25 21.16 15.21
C LEU A 75 -1.69 21.58 14.87
N TYR A 76 -2.12 21.41 13.62
CA TYR A 76 -3.48 21.73 13.19
C TYR A 76 -4.53 20.95 13.99
N TYR A 77 -4.33 19.64 14.16
CA TYR A 77 -5.23 18.78 14.94
C TYR A 77 -5.00 18.86 16.45
N ASN A 78 -3.98 19.59 16.91
CA ASN A 78 -3.56 19.64 18.32
C ASN A 78 -3.33 18.24 18.92
N ILE A 79 -2.62 17.39 18.17
CA ILE A 79 -2.30 16.01 18.55
C ILE A 79 -0.81 15.77 18.79
N ALA A 80 0.06 16.77 18.62
CA ALA A 80 1.52 16.59 18.65
C ALA A 80 2.03 15.85 19.89
N GLN A 81 1.45 16.13 21.07
CA GLN A 81 1.80 15.47 22.34
C GLN A 81 1.11 14.11 22.55
N ARG A 82 0.14 13.77 21.71
CA ARG A 82 -0.63 12.52 21.76
C ARG A 82 -0.23 11.53 20.67
N VAL A 83 0.61 11.93 19.71
CA VAL A 83 1.14 10.98 18.73
C VAL A 83 2.05 10.01 19.47
N ILE A 84 1.72 8.71 19.44
CA ILE A 84 2.47 7.66 20.16
C ILE A 84 3.37 6.85 19.23
N ALA A 85 2.99 6.74 17.96
CA ALA A 85 3.72 5.96 16.98
C ALA A 85 3.54 6.53 15.58
N ILE A 86 4.57 6.40 14.75
CA ILE A 86 4.51 6.69 13.31
C ILE A 86 4.95 5.47 12.52
N THR A 87 4.09 5.02 11.62
CA THR A 87 4.40 3.98 10.64
C THR A 87 4.70 4.61 9.28
N THR A 88 5.84 4.28 8.69
CA THR A 88 6.22 4.73 7.33
C THR A 88 6.66 3.53 6.48
N ASP A 89 6.58 3.66 5.16
CA ASP A 89 7.32 2.76 4.27
C ASP A 89 8.83 2.96 4.49
N ASN A 90 9.64 1.92 4.29
CA ASN A 90 11.06 2.00 4.63
C ASN A 90 11.90 2.71 3.56
N ALA A 91 11.30 3.70 2.89
CA ALA A 91 11.92 4.40 1.79
C ALA A 91 13.07 5.30 2.28
N ALA A 92 14.18 5.30 1.53
CA ALA A 92 15.41 5.99 1.92
C ALA A 92 15.23 7.52 2.09
N ASN A 93 14.30 8.12 1.35
CA ASN A 93 13.96 9.54 1.43
C ASN A 93 13.29 9.95 2.76
N LEU A 94 12.83 8.99 3.57
CA LEU A 94 12.25 9.25 4.89
C LEU A 94 13.27 9.18 6.03
N GLY A 95 14.53 8.82 5.75
CA GLY A 95 15.58 8.73 6.77
C GLY A 95 15.76 10.05 7.54
N SER A 96 15.92 11.18 6.82
CA SER A 96 16.05 12.49 7.46
C SER A 96 14.76 12.97 8.13
N ALA A 97 13.58 12.62 7.58
CA ALA A 97 12.30 12.94 8.23
C ALA A 97 12.19 12.28 9.62
N ARG A 98 12.65 11.02 9.73
CA ARG A 98 12.65 10.26 10.99
C ARG A 98 13.61 10.85 12.00
N GLU A 99 14.78 11.29 11.56
CA GLU A 99 15.77 11.94 12.43
C GLU A 99 15.20 13.25 13.01
N LEU A 100 14.66 14.12 12.14
CA LEU A 100 14.03 15.38 12.56
C LEU A 100 12.86 15.15 13.52
N LEU A 101 12.03 14.15 13.23
CA LEU A 101 10.93 13.75 14.08
C LEU A 101 11.43 13.26 15.45
N SER A 102 12.46 12.41 15.49
CA SER A 102 13.03 11.93 16.75
C SER A 102 13.66 13.06 17.57
N ASN A 103 14.20 14.09 16.92
CA ASN A 103 14.80 15.23 17.59
C ASN A 103 13.73 16.17 18.21
N GLU A 104 12.64 16.44 17.49
CA GLU A 104 11.58 17.34 17.97
C GLU A 104 10.53 16.63 18.84
N PHE A 105 10.23 15.37 18.54
CA PHE A 105 9.22 14.56 19.21
C PHE A 105 9.82 13.20 19.67
N PRO A 106 10.73 13.21 20.67
CA PRO A 106 11.50 12.02 21.07
C PRO A 106 10.66 10.87 21.63
N ASN A 107 9.41 11.13 22.01
CA ASN A 107 8.50 10.12 22.55
C ASN A 107 7.69 9.39 21.46
N ILE A 108 7.80 9.80 20.18
CA ILE A 108 7.11 9.12 19.08
C ILE A 108 7.91 7.89 18.66
N PHE A 109 7.30 6.71 18.79
CA PHE A 109 7.93 5.47 18.33
C PHE A 109 7.82 5.30 16.82
N HIS A 110 8.94 5.06 16.13
CA HIS A 110 8.90 4.71 14.71
C HIS A 110 8.66 3.20 14.53
N VAL A 111 7.66 2.87 13.71
CA VAL A 111 7.32 1.50 13.32
C VAL A 111 7.58 1.33 11.81
N PRO A 112 8.40 0.37 11.36
CA PRO A 112 8.50 0.08 9.94
C PRO A 112 7.22 -0.60 9.45
N CYS A 113 6.78 -0.26 8.23
CA CYS A 113 5.64 -0.94 7.61
C CYS A 113 5.89 -2.45 7.46
N ALA A 114 5.12 -3.28 8.18
CA ALA A 114 5.27 -4.74 8.15
C ALA A 114 5.07 -5.34 6.75
N ALA A 115 4.12 -4.82 5.96
CA ALA A 115 3.91 -5.26 4.59
C ALA A 115 5.13 -4.98 3.69
N HIS A 116 5.81 -3.85 3.91
CA HIS A 116 7.04 -3.52 3.20
C HIS A 116 8.22 -4.40 3.65
N VAL A 117 8.36 -4.65 4.96
CA VAL A 117 9.37 -5.58 5.48
C VAL A 117 9.18 -6.96 4.87
N LEU A 118 7.94 -7.48 4.83
CA LEU A 118 7.64 -8.76 4.21
C LEU A 118 7.97 -8.77 2.72
N HIS A 119 7.65 -7.69 1.99
CA HIS A 119 8.03 -7.56 0.59
C HIS A 119 9.56 -7.66 0.40
N LEU A 120 10.35 -6.97 1.23
CA LEU A 120 11.81 -7.03 1.19
C LEU A 120 12.34 -8.42 1.50
N THR A 121 11.72 -9.14 2.43
CA THR A 121 12.10 -10.52 2.77
C THR A 121 11.83 -11.50 1.64
N VAL A 122 10.70 -11.37 0.94
CA VAL A 122 10.28 -12.29 -0.12
C VAL A 122 10.98 -11.98 -1.45
N ARG A 123 11.37 -10.72 -1.68
CA ARG A 123 11.91 -10.25 -2.97
C ARG A 123 13.10 -11.06 -3.51
N PRO A 124 14.13 -11.42 -2.73
CA PRO A 124 15.24 -12.22 -3.24
C PRO A 124 14.79 -13.56 -3.86
N GLY A 125 13.82 -14.24 -3.24
CA GLY A 125 13.27 -15.49 -3.79
C GLY A 125 12.46 -15.26 -5.07
N ILE A 126 11.74 -14.15 -5.17
CA ILE A 126 11.08 -13.73 -6.43
C ILE A 126 12.12 -13.48 -7.52
N ASP A 127 13.22 -12.79 -7.18
CA ASP A 127 14.28 -12.45 -8.13
C ASP A 127 15.01 -13.70 -8.66
N GLU A 128 15.20 -14.74 -7.84
CA GLU A 128 15.76 -16.03 -8.28
C GLU A 128 14.88 -16.73 -9.33
N MET A 129 13.56 -16.58 -9.22
CA MET A 129 12.58 -17.19 -10.14
C MET A 129 12.14 -16.26 -11.27
N LYS A 130 12.79 -15.11 -11.43
CA LYS A 130 12.34 -14.01 -12.29
C LYS A 130 12.02 -14.47 -13.72
N THR A 131 12.86 -15.32 -14.31
CA THR A 131 12.64 -15.82 -15.68
C THR A 131 11.32 -16.58 -15.82
N THR A 132 10.98 -17.43 -14.85
CA THR A 132 9.71 -18.18 -14.86
C THR A 132 8.53 -17.24 -14.61
N ILE A 133 8.66 -16.35 -13.63
CA ILE A 133 7.65 -15.34 -13.30
C ILE A 133 7.34 -14.47 -14.51
N ASP A 134 8.36 -14.00 -15.24
CA ASP A 134 8.21 -13.18 -16.43
C ASP A 134 7.45 -13.91 -17.56
N LYS A 135 7.64 -15.22 -17.72
CA LYS A 135 6.86 -16.01 -18.69
C LYS A 135 5.37 -16.04 -18.30
N ILE A 136 5.07 -16.27 -17.02
CA ILE A 136 3.67 -16.27 -16.54
C ILE A 136 3.05 -14.86 -16.63
N ARG A 137 3.81 -13.79 -16.38
CA ARG A 137 3.37 -12.40 -16.60
C ARG A 137 2.93 -12.17 -18.04
N VAL A 138 3.67 -12.69 -19.02
CA VAL A 138 3.30 -12.60 -20.43
C VAL A 138 1.99 -13.34 -20.70
N VAL A 139 1.81 -14.53 -20.14
CA VAL A 139 0.57 -15.32 -20.28
C VAL A 139 -0.63 -14.57 -19.68
N SER A 140 -0.52 -14.13 -18.42
CA SER A 140 -1.55 -13.36 -17.71
C SER A 140 -1.98 -12.13 -18.51
N ARG A 141 -1.01 -11.33 -18.97
CA ARG A 141 -1.28 -10.14 -19.79
C ARG A 141 -1.89 -10.47 -21.15
N ARG A 142 -1.51 -11.58 -21.78
CA ARG A 142 -2.05 -11.99 -23.08
C ARG A 142 -3.49 -12.50 -22.93
N ALA A 143 -3.76 -13.33 -21.94
CA ALA A 143 -5.09 -13.86 -21.65
C ALA A 143 -6.09 -12.75 -21.33
N GLY A 144 -5.66 -11.67 -20.69
CA GLY A 144 -6.50 -10.50 -20.42
C GLY A 144 -6.77 -9.58 -21.62
N ARG A 145 -6.22 -9.82 -22.82
CA ARG A 145 -6.49 -9.02 -24.03
C ARG A 145 -7.70 -9.55 -24.77
N GLU A 146 -8.57 -8.66 -25.24
CA GLU A 146 -9.84 -8.97 -25.93
C GLU A 146 -9.69 -10.05 -27.02
N ALA A 147 -8.67 -9.94 -27.89
CA ALA A 147 -8.44 -10.89 -28.98
C ALA A 147 -8.04 -12.32 -28.54
N ALA A 148 -7.44 -12.48 -27.35
CA ALA A 148 -6.97 -13.79 -26.86
C ALA A 148 -7.75 -14.28 -25.63
N PHE A 149 -8.61 -13.42 -25.07
CA PHE A 149 -9.51 -13.72 -23.96
C PHE A 149 -10.42 -14.89 -24.31
N GLN A 150 -11.11 -14.80 -25.45
CA GLN A 150 -12.07 -15.82 -25.87
C GLN A 150 -11.44 -17.21 -26.01
N ARG A 151 -10.25 -17.31 -26.62
CA ARG A 151 -9.48 -18.57 -26.72
C ARG A 151 -9.14 -19.14 -25.35
N PHE A 152 -8.75 -18.30 -24.39
CA PHE A 152 -8.39 -18.77 -23.05
C PHE A 152 -9.62 -19.27 -22.27
N ILE A 153 -10.78 -18.67 -22.48
CA ILE A 153 -12.07 -19.10 -21.92
C ILE A 153 -12.52 -20.44 -22.53
N GLU A 154 -12.38 -20.60 -23.85
CA GLU A 154 -12.69 -21.85 -24.57
C GLU A 154 -11.85 -23.01 -24.05
N ILE A 155 -10.53 -22.83 -23.93
CA ILE A 155 -9.62 -23.84 -23.36
C ILE A 155 -10.05 -24.21 -21.93
N GLN A 156 -10.41 -23.23 -21.11
CA GLN A 156 -10.89 -23.52 -19.75
C GLN A 156 -12.20 -24.32 -19.73
N ASN A 157 -13.16 -24.01 -20.60
CA ASN A 157 -14.42 -24.75 -20.69
C ASN A 157 -14.22 -26.20 -21.16
N GLU A 158 -13.19 -26.46 -21.98
CA GLU A 158 -12.84 -27.82 -22.42
C GLU A 158 -12.22 -28.66 -21.29
N ILE A 159 -11.41 -28.04 -20.43
CA ILE A 159 -10.64 -28.74 -19.39
C ILE A 159 -11.40 -28.81 -18.05
N TYR A 160 -11.96 -27.68 -17.61
CA TYR A 160 -12.57 -27.50 -16.30
C TYR A 160 -14.09 -27.45 -16.40
N ILE A 161 -14.68 -28.59 -16.77
CA ILE A 161 -16.13 -28.75 -16.94
C ILE A 161 -16.86 -28.32 -15.64
N ASP A 162 -17.99 -27.62 -15.81
CA ASP A 162 -18.82 -27.06 -14.73
C ASP A 162 -18.16 -26.01 -13.84
N GLN A 163 -16.99 -25.48 -14.22
CA GLN A 163 -16.35 -24.34 -13.55
C GLN A 163 -16.55 -23.05 -14.32
N THR A 164 -16.70 -21.94 -13.60
CA THR A 164 -16.72 -20.61 -14.25
C THR A 164 -15.29 -20.24 -14.64
N PRO A 165 -15.02 -19.96 -15.93
CA PRO A 165 -13.69 -19.55 -16.37
C PRO A 165 -13.25 -18.25 -15.69
N VAL A 166 -11.97 -18.18 -15.30
CA VAL A 166 -11.39 -17.01 -14.64
C VAL A 166 -10.13 -16.55 -15.36
N LEU A 167 -9.78 -15.28 -15.14
CA LEU A 167 -8.50 -14.74 -15.58
C LEU A 167 -7.43 -14.93 -14.52
N ILE A 168 -6.19 -15.10 -15.00
CA ILE A 168 -5.02 -15.01 -14.14
C ILE A 168 -4.84 -13.52 -13.77
N PRO A 169 -4.75 -13.17 -12.47
CA PRO A 169 -4.52 -11.81 -12.03
C PRO A 169 -3.26 -11.20 -12.66
N ILE A 170 -3.27 -9.88 -12.86
CA ILE A 170 -2.09 -9.15 -13.34
C ILE A 170 -1.15 -8.91 -12.16
N ASP A 171 0.09 -9.36 -12.31
CA ASP A 171 1.14 -9.11 -11.33
C ASP A 171 1.58 -7.64 -11.29
N VAL A 172 1.76 -7.12 -10.08
CA VAL A 172 2.31 -5.81 -9.76
C VAL A 172 3.66 -6.04 -9.09
N GLU A 173 4.75 -5.84 -9.85
CA GLU A 173 6.11 -6.22 -9.45
C GLU A 173 6.58 -5.62 -8.10
N THR A 174 6.02 -4.49 -7.69
CA THR A 174 6.31 -3.86 -6.38
C THR A 174 5.54 -4.46 -5.20
N ARG A 175 4.72 -5.49 -5.42
CA ARG A 175 3.83 -6.11 -4.42
C ARG A 175 3.92 -7.63 -4.49
N TRP A 176 4.64 -8.22 -3.55
CA TRP A 176 4.87 -9.67 -3.49
C TRP A 176 3.58 -10.52 -3.55
N ASN A 177 2.50 -10.04 -2.93
CA ASN A 177 1.24 -10.77 -2.89
C ASN A 177 0.58 -10.86 -4.25
N SER A 178 0.74 -9.86 -5.13
CA SER A 178 0.21 -9.93 -6.50
C SER A 178 0.97 -10.94 -7.36
N THR A 179 2.27 -11.13 -7.11
CA THR A 179 3.06 -12.17 -7.75
C THR A 179 2.61 -13.54 -7.26
N TYR A 180 2.39 -13.69 -5.95
CA TYR A 180 1.84 -14.92 -5.37
C TYR A 180 0.48 -15.26 -5.97
N ASP A 181 -0.45 -14.31 -6.04
CA ASP A 181 -1.80 -14.52 -6.59
C ASP A 181 -1.73 -14.95 -8.06
N MET A 182 -0.91 -14.28 -8.88
CA MET A 182 -0.70 -14.66 -10.28
C MET A 182 -0.18 -16.10 -10.40
N LEU A 183 0.82 -16.47 -9.60
CA LEU A 183 1.41 -17.81 -9.64
C LEU A 183 0.43 -18.88 -9.14
N ALA A 184 -0.30 -18.61 -8.06
CA ALA A 184 -1.30 -19.52 -7.52
C ALA A 184 -2.40 -19.80 -8.56
N PHE A 185 -2.92 -18.76 -9.22
CA PHE A 185 -3.90 -18.93 -10.29
C PHE A 185 -3.32 -19.66 -11.51
N ALA A 186 -2.08 -19.34 -11.92
CA ALA A 186 -1.44 -20.02 -13.03
C ALA A 186 -1.20 -21.53 -12.74
N LEU A 187 -0.93 -21.88 -11.48
CA LEU A 187 -0.80 -23.28 -11.05
C LEU A 187 -2.16 -23.99 -11.01
N THR A 188 -3.20 -23.34 -10.48
CA THR A 188 -4.57 -23.88 -10.52
C THR A 188 -5.04 -24.10 -11.95
N LEU A 189 -4.69 -23.20 -12.87
CA LEU A 189 -5.05 -23.26 -14.28
C LEU A 189 -3.96 -23.91 -15.16
N ARG A 190 -3.06 -24.71 -14.60
CA ARG A 190 -1.84 -25.17 -15.29
C ARG A 190 -2.10 -25.79 -16.66
N GLU A 191 -3.06 -26.70 -16.78
CA GLU A 191 -3.35 -27.38 -18.06
C GLU A 191 -3.83 -26.39 -19.14
N ALA A 192 -4.70 -25.46 -18.75
CA ALA A 192 -5.16 -24.39 -19.64
C ALA A 192 -4.04 -23.43 -20.02
N VAL A 193 -3.12 -23.11 -19.10
CA VAL A 193 -1.93 -22.30 -19.38
C VAL A 193 -1.03 -23.01 -20.39
N ASP A 194 -0.74 -24.29 -20.16
CA ASP A 194 0.10 -25.10 -21.04
C ASP A 194 -0.50 -25.13 -22.47
N GLN A 195 -1.79 -25.47 -22.61
CA GLN A 195 -2.49 -25.49 -23.91
C GLN A 195 -2.59 -24.10 -24.57
N PHE A 196 -2.76 -23.03 -23.80
CA PHE A 196 -2.80 -21.68 -24.34
C PHE A 196 -1.45 -21.24 -24.90
N THR A 197 -0.34 -21.70 -24.30
CA THR A 197 1.02 -21.34 -24.73
C THR A 197 1.56 -22.11 -25.94
N LEU A 198 0.90 -23.21 -26.32
CA LEU A 198 1.09 -23.89 -27.62
C LEU A 198 0.54 -23.04 -28.78
#